data_AF-C9QKD4-F1
#
_entry.id   AF-C9QKD4-F1
#
_cell.length_a   1.000
_cell.length_b   1.000
_cell.length_c   1.000
_cell.angle_alpha   90.00
_cell.angle_beta   90.00
_cell.angle_gamma   90.00
#
_symmetry.space_group_name_H-M   'P 1'
#
loop_
_entity.id
_entity.type
_entity.pdbx_description
1 polymer ?
#
loop_
_entity_poly.entity_id
_entity_poly.type
_entity_poly.pdbx_seq_one_letter_code
_entity_poly.pdbx_strand_id
1 'polypeptide(L)'
;MNKNRFINDVIKPWEELNLLLVNQFAFQPDLSDVTRLAGGISIALRHQVDFSELSDRQANEMCFSQNLIVDAGDFYKHGELRNASRNCPIAVVSNFEYKDNEFAFLRNAVLLEHRTHGNYDFMEESLKAIRFWIQQHGYDITWESEIKLAPRRFQHEAMLKFDPKYCFEMSSTRIQFFKENCVGTLEPYRPEEFRFSVY
;
A
#
# COMPACT_ATOMS: atom_id res chain seq x y z
N MET A 1 -15.47 -18.72 0.31
CA MET A 1 -14.15 -18.91 -0.31
C MET A 1 -13.46 -19.97 0.50
N ASN A 2 -12.76 -20.91 -0.13
CA ASN A 2 -11.98 -21.88 0.63
C ASN A 2 -10.60 -21.29 0.97
N LYS A 3 -9.95 -21.87 1.98
CA LYS A 3 -8.62 -21.48 2.46
C LYS A 3 -7.59 -21.35 1.33
N ASN A 4 -7.56 -22.31 0.40
CA ASN A 4 -6.57 -22.32 -0.69
C ASN A 4 -6.72 -21.13 -1.63
N ARG A 5 -7.97 -20.76 -1.94
CA ARG A 5 -8.25 -19.58 -2.75
C ARG A 5 -7.90 -18.30 -2.01
N PHE A 6 -8.08 -18.22 -0.69
CA PHE A 6 -7.64 -17.05 0.09
C PHE A 6 -6.12 -16.88 0.06
N ILE A 7 -5.40 -17.99 0.22
CA ILE A 7 -3.94 -17.96 0.12
C ILE A 7 -3.49 -17.49 -1.28
N ASN A 8 -4.11 -17.99 -2.34
CA ASN A 8 -3.71 -17.69 -3.71
C ASN A 8 -4.14 -16.30 -4.20
N ASP A 9 -5.32 -15.83 -3.80
CA ASP A 9 -5.91 -14.59 -4.32
C ASP A 9 -5.54 -13.38 -3.44
N VAL A 10 -5.11 -13.61 -2.19
CA VAL A 10 -4.83 -12.54 -1.22
C VAL A 10 -3.41 -12.63 -0.66
N ILE A 11 -3.05 -13.72 0.03
CA ILE A 11 -1.78 -13.80 0.76
C ILE A 11 -0.57 -13.76 -0.18
N LYS A 12 -0.55 -14.62 -1.22
CA LYS A 12 0.59 -14.67 -2.15
C LYS A 12 0.76 -13.35 -2.93
N PRO A 13 -0.30 -12.73 -3.50
CA PRO A 13 -0.17 -11.42 -4.13
C PRO A 13 0.27 -10.32 -3.17
N TRP A 14 -0.16 -10.36 -1.91
CA TRP A 14 0.28 -9.41 -0.89
C TRP A 14 1.78 -9.54 -0.62
N GLU A 15 2.31 -10.76 -0.50
CA GLU A 15 3.76 -11.01 -0.35
C GLU A 15 4.55 -10.58 -1.59
N GLU A 16 4.04 -10.84 -2.79
CA GLU A 16 4.65 -10.39 -4.04
C GLU A 16 4.73 -8.86 -4.09
N LEU A 17 3.64 -8.18 -3.74
CA LEU A 17 3.60 -6.72 -3.65
C LEU A 17 4.59 -6.20 -2.59
N ASN A 18 4.62 -6.81 -1.40
CA ASN A 18 5.55 -6.43 -0.32
C ASN A 18 7.02 -6.53 -0.77
N LEU A 19 7.38 -7.58 -1.50
CA LEU A 19 8.72 -7.74 -2.06
C LEU A 19 9.01 -6.74 -3.19
N LEU A 20 8.03 -6.49 -4.06
CA LEU A 20 8.16 -5.54 -5.16
C LEU A 20 8.43 -4.12 -4.65
N LEU A 21 7.72 -3.70 -3.60
CA LEU A 21 7.79 -2.36 -3.02
C LEU A 21 9.15 -2.03 -2.39
N VAL A 22 9.94 -3.02 -1.99
CA VAL A 22 11.30 -2.81 -1.45
C VAL A 22 12.31 -2.46 -2.54
N ASN A 23 11.96 -2.64 -3.82
CA ASN A 23 12.83 -2.25 -4.91
C ASN A 23 12.77 -0.73 -5.11
N GLN A 24 13.96 -0.11 -5.16
CA GLN A 24 14.16 1.32 -5.38
C GLN A 24 13.91 1.71 -6.85
N PHE A 25 12.76 1.33 -7.41
CA PHE A 25 12.33 1.73 -8.75
C PHE A 25 11.44 2.97 -8.67
N ALA A 26 11.51 3.80 -9.71
CA ALA A 26 10.47 4.77 -10.00
C ALA A 26 9.26 4.02 -10.55
N PHE A 27 8.08 4.25 -9.97
CA PHE A 27 6.83 3.67 -10.43
C PHE A 27 5.94 4.76 -11.02
N GLN A 28 5.35 4.46 -12.18
CA GLN A 28 4.28 5.28 -12.75
C GLN A 28 2.94 4.84 -12.17
N PRO A 29 2.22 5.67 -11.38
CA PRO A 29 1.02 5.27 -10.65
C PRO A 29 -0.06 4.63 -11.55
N ASP A 30 -0.30 5.22 -12.72
CA ASP A 30 -1.39 4.83 -13.62
C ASP A 30 -1.11 3.56 -14.44
N LEU A 31 0.14 3.10 -14.51
CA LEU A 31 0.57 1.98 -15.35
C LEU A 31 1.42 0.94 -14.61
N SER A 32 1.54 1.03 -13.29
CA SER A 32 2.39 0.10 -12.54
C SER A 32 1.68 -1.21 -12.20
N ASP A 33 2.44 -2.32 -12.27
CA ASP A 33 2.03 -3.60 -11.70
C ASP A 33 1.64 -3.48 -10.20
N VAL A 34 2.21 -2.48 -9.52
CA VAL A 34 1.94 -2.17 -8.11
C VAL A 34 0.46 -1.81 -7.87
N THR A 35 -0.09 -0.84 -8.63
CA THR A 35 -1.50 -0.44 -8.45
C THR A 35 -2.46 -1.55 -8.90
N ARG A 36 -2.09 -2.32 -9.92
CA ARG A 36 -2.84 -3.51 -10.35
C ARG A 36 -2.89 -4.60 -9.27
N LEU A 37 -1.75 -4.92 -8.65
CA LEU A 37 -1.68 -5.90 -7.56
C LEU A 37 -2.48 -5.42 -6.34
N ALA A 38 -2.29 -4.17 -5.92
CA ALA A 38 -3.03 -3.59 -4.80
C ALA A 38 -4.54 -3.59 -5.05
N GLY A 39 -4.98 -3.15 -6.23
CA GLY A 39 -6.40 -3.18 -6.63
C GLY A 39 -6.98 -4.60 -6.67
N GLY A 40 -6.22 -5.57 -7.18
CA GLY A 40 -6.61 -6.98 -7.19
C GLY A 40 -6.79 -7.55 -5.78
N ILE A 41 -5.85 -7.27 -4.87
CA ILE A 41 -5.95 -7.65 -3.45
C ILE A 41 -7.16 -6.98 -2.80
N SER A 42 -7.41 -5.69 -3.07
CA SER A 42 -8.57 -4.96 -2.53
C SER A 42 -9.89 -5.60 -2.95
N ILE A 43 -10.03 -5.95 -4.23
CA ILE A 43 -11.22 -6.64 -4.75
C ILE A 43 -11.38 -8.01 -4.08
N ALA A 44 -10.29 -8.79 -3.97
CA ALA A 44 -10.35 -10.11 -3.35
C ALA A 44 -10.75 -10.01 -1.87
N LEU A 45 -10.22 -9.05 -1.12
CA LEU A 45 -10.57 -8.80 0.28
C LEU A 45 -12.01 -8.29 0.45
N ARG A 46 -12.46 -7.38 -0.41
CA ARG A 46 -13.85 -6.90 -0.46
C ARG A 46 -14.84 -8.05 -0.54
N HIS A 47 -14.58 -9.02 -1.43
CA HIS A 47 -15.48 -10.15 -1.66
C HIS A 47 -15.44 -11.24 -0.58
N GLN A 48 -14.64 -11.11 0.49
CA GLN A 48 -14.67 -12.09 1.58
C GLN A 48 -16.00 -12.14 2.32
N VAL A 49 -16.68 -10.99 2.39
CA VAL A 49 -18.00 -10.88 3.02
C VAL A 49 -19.03 -11.83 2.39
N ASP A 50 -18.98 -12.01 1.06
CA ASP A 50 -19.88 -12.90 0.29
C ASP A 50 -19.75 -14.38 0.70
N PHE A 51 -18.73 -14.70 1.48
CA PHE A 51 -18.41 -16.03 1.95
C PHE A 51 -18.43 -16.16 3.47
N SER A 52 -18.99 -15.15 4.14
CA SER A 52 -19.16 -15.09 5.59
C SER A 52 -20.65 -15.00 5.93
N GLU A 53 -20.97 -15.07 7.22
CA GLU A 53 -22.32 -14.79 7.72
C GLU A 53 -22.55 -13.28 7.96
N LEU A 54 -21.52 -12.44 7.75
CA LEU A 54 -21.59 -11.00 7.95
C LEU A 54 -22.15 -10.30 6.71
N SER A 55 -22.86 -9.19 6.93
CA SER A 55 -23.12 -8.20 5.91
C SER A 55 -21.93 -7.24 5.74
N ASP A 56 -21.85 -6.54 4.61
CA ASP A 56 -20.86 -5.48 4.36
C ASP A 56 -20.76 -4.49 5.52
N ARG A 57 -21.93 -4.05 6.00
CA ARG A 57 -22.04 -3.10 7.10
C ARG A 57 -21.41 -3.65 8.39
N GLN A 58 -21.74 -4.89 8.76
CA GLN A 58 -21.20 -5.50 9.97
C GLN A 58 -19.69 -5.68 9.88
N ALA A 59 -19.18 -6.18 8.76
CA ALA A 59 -17.75 -6.35 8.56
C ALA A 59 -16.99 -5.01 8.65
N ASN A 60 -17.54 -3.94 8.05
CA ASN A 60 -16.94 -2.61 8.07
C ASN A 60 -17.01 -1.95 9.46
N GLU A 61 -18.07 -2.19 10.23
CA GLU A 61 -18.18 -1.73 11.62
C GLU A 61 -17.21 -2.47 12.55
N MET A 62 -16.94 -3.76 12.27
CA MET A 62 -16.01 -4.58 13.06
C MET A 62 -14.54 -4.32 12.71
N CYS A 63 -14.25 -3.90 11.48
CA CYS A 63 -12.89 -3.65 11.01
C CYS A 63 -12.84 -2.41 10.11
N PHE A 64 -12.33 -1.31 10.64
CA PHE A 64 -12.13 -0.07 9.88
C PHE A 64 -11.23 -0.28 8.65
N SER A 65 -10.16 -1.06 8.79
CA SER A 65 -9.27 -1.38 7.67
C SER A 65 -10.00 -2.12 6.55
N GLN A 66 -10.95 -3.00 6.87
CA GLN A 66 -11.80 -3.63 5.85
C GLN A 66 -12.64 -2.59 5.12
N ASN A 67 -13.20 -1.60 5.82
CA ASN A 67 -13.96 -0.52 5.18
C ASN A 67 -13.10 0.25 4.16
N LEU A 68 -11.87 0.64 4.54
CA LEU A 68 -10.93 1.31 3.63
C LEU A 68 -10.63 0.45 2.39
N ILE A 69 -10.44 -0.86 2.58
CA ILE A 69 -10.13 -1.81 1.50
C ILE A 69 -11.33 -2.01 0.56
N VAL A 70 -12.56 -2.05 1.11
CA VAL A 70 -13.79 -2.11 0.32
C VAL A 70 -13.92 -0.86 -0.56
N ASP A 71 -13.72 0.33 0.01
CA ASP A 71 -13.81 1.59 -0.73
C ASP A 71 -12.71 1.70 -1.79
N ALA A 72 -11.49 1.25 -1.49
CA ALA A 72 -10.40 1.17 -2.46
C ALA A 72 -10.70 0.17 -3.60
N GLY A 73 -11.27 -1.00 -3.27
CA GLY A 73 -11.63 -2.02 -4.26
C GLY A 73 -12.78 -1.58 -5.17
N ASP A 74 -13.81 -0.94 -4.61
CA ASP A 74 -14.90 -0.36 -5.38
C ASP A 74 -14.39 0.75 -6.31
N PHE A 75 -13.55 1.67 -5.81
CA PHE A 75 -12.97 2.74 -6.63
C PHE A 75 -12.08 2.17 -7.74
N TYR A 76 -11.22 1.18 -7.44
CA TYR A 76 -10.36 0.55 -8.45
C TYR A 76 -11.17 -0.10 -9.58
N LYS A 77 -12.33 -0.69 -9.26
CA LYS A 77 -13.21 -1.34 -10.24
C LYS A 77 -14.05 -0.36 -11.06
N HIS A 78 -14.50 0.73 -10.45
CA HIS A 78 -15.52 1.61 -11.01
C HIS A 78 -15.03 3.02 -11.36
N GLY A 79 -13.82 3.40 -10.94
CA GLY A 79 -13.36 4.78 -10.91
C GLY A 79 -14.10 5.58 -9.84
N GLU A 80 -14.42 6.84 -10.15
CA GLU A 80 -15.17 7.69 -9.24
C GLU A 80 -16.52 7.08 -8.86
N LEU A 81 -16.78 7.01 -7.55
CA LEU A 81 -18.01 6.44 -7.02
C LEU A 81 -19.10 7.49 -6.95
N ARG A 82 -20.36 7.05 -7.10
CA ARG A 82 -21.55 7.91 -6.93
C ARG A 82 -21.57 8.58 -5.56
N ASN A 83 -21.16 7.86 -4.51
CA ASN A 83 -20.94 8.47 -3.21
C ASN A 83 -19.48 8.92 -3.11
N ALA A 84 -19.25 10.19 -3.40
CA ALA A 84 -17.94 10.82 -3.35
C ALA A 84 -17.19 10.62 -2.02
N SER A 85 -17.89 10.51 -0.88
CA SER A 85 -17.23 10.34 0.42
C SER A 85 -16.45 9.02 0.54
N ARG A 86 -16.79 8.03 -0.29
CA ARG A 86 -16.16 6.71 -0.37
C ARG A 86 -15.04 6.65 -1.41
N ASN A 87 -14.76 7.73 -2.13
CA ASN A 87 -13.67 7.72 -3.10
C ASN A 87 -12.34 7.48 -2.38
N CYS A 88 -11.64 6.45 -2.82
CA CYS A 88 -10.38 6.01 -2.25
C CYS A 88 -9.42 5.60 -3.38
N PRO A 89 -8.92 6.56 -4.19
CA PRO A 89 -7.92 6.28 -5.21
C PRO A 89 -6.66 5.66 -4.61
N ILE A 90 -6.03 4.79 -5.42
CA ILE A 90 -4.77 4.13 -5.10
C ILE A 90 -3.65 4.90 -5.81
N ALA A 91 -2.66 5.35 -5.04
CA ALA A 91 -1.47 6.01 -5.56
C ALA A 91 -0.19 5.25 -5.15
N VAL A 92 0.90 5.51 -5.86
CA VAL A 92 2.23 5.00 -5.49
C VAL A 92 3.13 6.17 -5.14
N VAL A 93 3.89 6.02 -4.06
CA VAL A 93 4.84 7.02 -3.56
C VAL A 93 6.14 6.35 -3.16
N SER A 94 7.26 7.02 -3.36
CA SER A 94 8.56 6.55 -2.88
C SER A 94 8.87 7.20 -1.54
N ASN A 95 9.09 6.39 -0.52
CA ASN A 95 9.37 6.83 0.84
C ASN A 95 10.87 6.84 1.09
N PHE A 96 11.36 7.94 1.65
CA PHE A 96 12.75 8.13 2.03
C PHE A 96 12.85 8.53 3.49
N GLU A 97 13.86 8.04 4.17
CA GLU A 97 14.31 8.56 5.45
C GLU A 97 15.31 9.69 5.22
N TYR A 98 15.14 10.78 5.93
CA TYR A 98 16.03 11.93 5.93
C TYR A 98 16.82 12.00 7.24
N LYS A 99 18.14 12.03 7.13
CA LYS A 99 19.06 12.16 8.27
C LYS A 99 20.33 12.89 7.83
N ASP A 100 20.75 13.88 8.61
CA ASP A 100 22.03 14.59 8.41
C ASP A 100 22.25 15.11 6.96
N ASN A 101 21.20 15.64 6.33
CA ASN A 101 21.18 16.10 4.92
C ASN A 101 21.37 14.98 3.88
N GLU A 102 21.12 13.74 4.27
CA GLU A 102 21.14 12.57 3.41
C GLU A 102 19.77 11.87 3.38
N PHE A 103 19.56 11.08 2.34
CA PHE A 103 18.33 10.36 2.05
C PHE A 103 18.64 8.86 1.95
N ALA A 104 17.87 8.04 2.65
CA ALA A 104 17.87 6.59 2.48
C ALA A 104 16.51 6.14 1.95
N PHE A 105 16.48 5.44 0.83
CA PHE A 105 15.24 4.83 0.35
C PHE A 105 14.75 3.79 1.36
N LEU A 106 13.47 3.88 1.72
CA LEU A 106 12.82 2.96 2.65
C LEU A 106 12.03 1.91 1.89
N ARG A 107 11.08 2.34 1.07
CA ARG A 107 10.28 1.49 0.18
C ARG A 107 9.46 2.39 -0.72
N ASN A 108 8.93 1.81 -1.78
CA ASN A 108 7.72 2.33 -2.39
C ASN A 108 6.54 1.97 -1.48
N ALA A 109 5.57 2.87 -1.37
CA ALA A 109 4.34 2.65 -0.63
C ALA A 109 3.15 2.82 -1.57
N VAL A 110 2.12 2.04 -1.29
CA VAL A 110 0.82 2.18 -1.94
C VAL A 110 -0.06 2.97 -0.99
N LEU A 111 -0.47 4.16 -1.43
CA LEU A 111 -1.31 5.08 -0.68
C LEU A 111 -2.77 4.88 -1.03
N LEU A 112 -3.60 4.72 0.00
CA LEU A 112 -5.04 4.84 -0.07
C LEU A 112 -5.41 6.30 0.23
N GLU A 113 -5.80 7.06 -0.80
CA GLU A 113 -6.13 8.48 -0.68
C GLU A 113 -7.63 8.66 -0.38
N HIS A 114 -8.06 8.22 0.80
CA HIS A 114 -9.48 8.19 1.16
C HIS A 114 -10.04 9.60 1.40
N ARG A 115 -11.06 10.00 0.64
CA ARG A 115 -11.60 11.37 0.65
C ARG A 115 -12.02 11.88 2.04
N THR A 116 -12.61 11.01 2.86
CA THR A 116 -13.12 11.39 4.20
C THR A 116 -12.14 11.09 5.33
N HIS A 117 -11.24 10.12 5.17
CA HIS A 117 -10.44 9.59 6.28
C HIS A 117 -8.96 9.97 6.15
N GLY A 118 -8.54 10.53 5.02
CA GLY A 118 -7.18 10.89 4.74
C GLY A 118 -6.40 9.73 4.12
N ASN A 119 -5.08 9.79 4.28
CA ASN A 119 -4.14 8.92 3.59
C ASN A 119 -3.72 7.75 4.49
N TYR A 120 -3.77 6.54 3.94
CA TYR A 120 -3.37 5.32 4.65
C TYR A 120 -2.39 4.49 3.83
N ASP A 121 -1.52 3.76 4.51
CA ASP A 121 -0.66 2.78 3.86
C ASP A 121 -1.45 1.51 3.56
N PHE A 122 -1.58 1.17 2.28
CA PHE A 122 -2.31 0.01 1.85
C PHE A 122 -1.78 -1.29 2.44
N MET A 123 -0.46 -1.44 2.61
CA MET A 123 0.11 -2.69 3.12
C MET A 123 -0.28 -2.90 4.59
N GLU A 124 -0.34 -1.82 5.37
CA GLU A 124 -0.79 -1.87 6.77
C GLU A 124 -2.28 -2.21 6.87
N GLU A 125 -3.12 -1.49 6.12
CA GLU A 125 -4.57 -1.67 6.20
C GLU A 125 -5.02 -3.01 5.61
N SER A 126 -4.41 -3.45 4.51
CA SER A 126 -4.67 -4.78 3.94
C SER A 126 -4.21 -5.89 4.87
N LEU A 127 -3.06 -5.76 5.56
CA LEU A 127 -2.62 -6.78 6.53
C LEU A 127 -3.61 -6.91 7.71
N LYS A 128 -4.14 -5.78 8.21
CA LYS A 128 -5.19 -5.77 9.24
C LYS A 128 -6.47 -6.45 8.73
N ALA A 129 -6.91 -6.13 7.51
CA ALA A 129 -8.08 -6.74 6.88
C ALA A 129 -7.89 -8.24 6.62
N ILE A 130 -6.71 -8.68 6.18
CA ILE A 130 -6.37 -10.10 5.98
C ILE A 130 -6.50 -10.86 7.31
N ARG A 131 -5.91 -10.34 8.38
CA ARG A 131 -5.98 -10.96 9.71
C ARG A 131 -7.42 -11.05 10.21
N PHE A 132 -8.21 -10.00 9.99
CA PHE A 132 -9.64 -10.00 10.27
C PHE A 132 -10.35 -11.15 9.55
N TRP A 133 -10.16 -11.33 8.24
CA TRP A 133 -10.83 -12.39 7.50
C TRP A 133 -10.33 -13.80 7.81
N ILE A 134 -9.04 -13.99 8.10
CA ILE A 134 -8.52 -15.27 8.61
C ILE A 134 -9.29 -15.67 9.87
N GLN A 135 -9.50 -14.72 10.79
CA GLN A 135 -10.25 -14.95 12.02
C GLN A 135 -11.74 -15.19 11.74
N GLN A 136 -12.40 -14.35 10.93
CA GLN A 136 -13.84 -14.48 10.65
C GLN A 136 -14.20 -15.79 9.95
N HIS A 137 -13.33 -16.29 9.08
CA HIS A 137 -13.55 -17.58 8.41
C HIS A 137 -13.02 -18.79 9.18
N GLY A 138 -12.36 -18.58 10.32
CA GLY A 138 -11.73 -19.67 11.08
C GLY A 138 -10.68 -20.42 10.28
N TYR A 139 -9.95 -19.73 9.39
CA TYR A 139 -8.89 -20.36 8.61
C TYR A 139 -7.71 -20.70 9.50
N ASP A 140 -7.35 -21.99 9.55
CA ASP A 140 -6.12 -22.45 10.19
C ASP A 140 -4.90 -22.09 9.32
N ILE A 141 -4.49 -20.82 9.34
CA ILE A 141 -3.35 -20.28 8.58
C ILE A 141 -2.35 -19.70 9.57
N THR A 142 -1.17 -20.32 9.67
CA THR A 142 -0.02 -19.81 10.44
C THR A 142 0.83 -18.87 9.59
N TRP A 143 0.22 -17.81 9.06
CA TRP A 143 0.91 -16.81 8.23
C TRP A 143 1.20 -15.58 9.09
N GLU A 144 2.48 -15.35 9.33
CA GLU A 144 3.00 -14.13 9.92
C GLU A 144 3.78 -13.37 8.86
N SER A 145 3.52 -12.08 8.77
CA SER A 145 4.18 -11.22 7.80
C SER A 145 4.33 -9.82 8.36
N GLU A 146 5.37 -9.18 7.88
CA GLU A 146 5.76 -7.82 8.21
C GLU A 146 6.00 -7.02 6.93
N ILE A 147 5.75 -5.73 7.03
CA ILE A 147 6.02 -4.81 5.94
C ILE A 147 7.52 -4.64 5.82
N LYS A 148 8.06 -4.93 4.64
CA LYS A 148 9.50 -4.92 4.42
C LYS A 148 9.99 -3.51 4.10
N LEU A 149 11.18 -3.20 4.60
CA LEU A 149 11.93 -2.00 4.27
C LEU A 149 13.22 -2.40 3.55
N ALA A 150 13.68 -1.53 2.66
CA ALA A 150 14.98 -1.61 2.04
C ALA A 150 16.08 -1.35 3.08
N PRO A 151 17.29 -1.92 2.88
CA PRO A 151 18.44 -1.57 3.69
C PRO A 151 18.72 -0.06 3.60
N ARG A 152 18.82 0.60 4.76
CA ARG A 152 19.13 2.03 4.85
C ARG A 152 20.52 2.30 4.29
N ARG A 153 20.57 2.97 3.14
CA ARG A 153 21.81 3.46 2.50
C ARG A 153 21.63 4.94 2.25
N PHE A 154 22.23 5.75 3.11
CA PHE A 154 22.14 7.20 3.04
C PHE A 154 23.01 7.74 1.90
N GLN A 155 22.45 8.68 1.15
CA GLN A 155 23.05 9.33 -0.01
C GLN A 155 22.65 10.80 -0.02
N HIS A 156 23.47 11.67 -0.63
CA HIS A 156 23.15 13.10 -0.71
C HIS A 156 21.97 13.43 -1.64
N GLU A 157 21.44 12.44 -2.37
CA GLU A 157 20.30 12.59 -3.27
C GLU A 157 19.26 11.51 -2.99
N ALA A 158 17.99 11.85 -3.12
CA ALA A 158 16.91 10.87 -3.17
C ALA A 158 16.94 10.20 -4.55
N MET A 159 17.44 8.98 -4.63
CA MET A 159 17.62 8.27 -5.90
C MET A 159 16.51 7.25 -6.14
N LEU A 160 16.04 7.13 -7.39
CA LEU A 160 15.21 6.02 -7.86
C LEU A 160 15.78 5.45 -9.17
N LYS A 161 15.65 4.14 -9.36
CA LYS A 161 16.05 3.46 -10.60
C LYS A 161 14.95 3.60 -11.64
N PHE A 162 15.32 4.02 -12.84
CA PHE A 162 14.46 3.89 -13.99
C PHE A 162 14.51 2.46 -14.51
N ASP A 163 13.33 1.86 -14.65
CA ASP A 163 13.17 0.61 -15.37
C ASP A 163 11.94 0.77 -16.26
N PRO A 164 12.06 0.66 -17.60
CA PRO A 164 10.93 0.81 -18.51
C PRO A 164 9.82 -0.20 -18.21
N LYS A 165 10.10 -1.32 -17.53
CA LYS A 165 9.05 -2.23 -17.06
C LYS A 165 8.07 -1.57 -16.09
N TYR A 166 8.53 -0.62 -15.28
CA TYR A 166 7.77 -0.03 -14.17
C TYR A 166 7.44 1.45 -14.35
N CYS A 167 8.13 2.14 -15.26
CA CYS A 167 7.92 3.55 -15.55
C CYS A 167 8.32 3.88 -16.99
N PHE A 168 7.42 4.48 -17.75
CA PHE A 168 7.72 5.02 -19.08
C PHE A 168 7.76 6.55 -19.07
N GLU A 169 6.99 7.19 -18.18
CA GLU A 169 6.93 8.64 -18.00
C GLU A 169 7.18 9.03 -16.54
N MET A 170 8.21 9.86 -16.32
CA MET A 170 8.69 10.23 -14.98
C MET A 170 7.85 11.32 -14.29
N SER A 171 6.96 11.99 -15.02
CA SER A 171 6.21 13.18 -14.60
C SER A 171 5.29 12.97 -13.39
N SER A 172 4.99 11.72 -13.05
CA SER A 172 4.05 11.34 -12.00
C SER A 172 4.68 10.74 -10.74
N THR A 173 6.01 10.74 -10.63
CA THR A 173 6.69 10.14 -9.45
C THR A 173 6.42 10.98 -8.21
N ARG A 174 5.79 10.38 -7.20
CA ARG A 174 5.52 11.03 -5.90
C ARG A 174 6.58 10.59 -4.90
N ILE A 175 7.02 11.51 -4.03
CA ILE A 175 8.03 11.24 -3.00
C ILE A 175 7.53 11.73 -1.65
N GLN A 176 7.78 10.96 -0.61
CA GLN A 176 7.57 11.34 0.78
C GLN A 176 8.86 11.17 1.57
N PHE A 177 9.11 12.11 2.48
CA PHE A 177 10.25 12.07 3.39
C PHE A 177 9.77 11.83 4.81
N PHE A 178 10.57 11.10 5.55
CA PHE A 178 10.35 10.77 6.94
C PHE A 178 11.61 11.06 7.73
N LYS A 179 11.48 11.40 9.00
CA LYS A 179 12.61 11.57 9.91
C LYS A 179 12.36 10.74 11.16
N GLU A 180 13.40 10.10 11.65
CA GLU A 180 13.34 9.36 12.91
C GLU A 180 13.26 10.34 14.09
N ASN A 181 12.26 10.15 14.95
CA ASN A 181 12.08 10.93 16.17
C ASN A 181 12.97 10.39 17.31
N CYS A 182 12.91 11.03 18.49
CA CYS A 182 13.74 10.64 19.65
C CYS A 182 13.45 9.24 20.22
N VAL A 183 12.34 8.61 19.83
CA VAL A 183 11.93 7.27 20.26
C VAL A 183 12.10 6.21 19.15
N GLY A 184 12.76 6.55 18.04
CA GLY A 184 13.06 5.60 16.96
C GLY A 184 11.91 5.36 15.97
N THR A 185 10.89 6.24 15.96
CA THR A 185 9.75 6.15 15.03
C THR A 185 9.92 7.12 13.88
N LEU A 186 9.59 6.68 12.66
CA LEU A 186 9.60 7.53 11.47
C LEU A 186 8.33 8.39 11.40
N GLU A 187 8.51 9.71 11.33
CA GLU A 187 7.42 10.67 11.19
C GLU A 187 7.54 11.45 9.87
N PRO A 188 6.42 11.84 9.24
CA PRO A 188 6.46 12.67 8.03
C PRO A 188 7.31 13.92 8.24
N TYR A 189 8.22 14.17 7.33
CA TYR A 189 9.15 15.29 7.36
C TYR A 189 9.17 15.98 6.00
N ARG A 190 9.44 17.28 5.98
CA ARG A 190 9.62 18.04 4.75
C ARG A 190 10.99 18.72 4.79
N PRO A 191 12.00 18.21 4.06
CA PRO A 191 13.28 18.89 3.94
C PRO A 191 13.08 20.25 3.27
N GLU A 192 13.89 21.24 3.65
CA GLU A 192 13.84 22.59 3.05
C GLU A 192 14.20 22.51 1.55
N GLU A 193 15.24 21.73 1.24
CA GLU A 193 15.67 21.44 -0.12
C GLU A 193 16.06 19.96 -0.23
N PHE A 194 15.83 19.35 -1.40
CA PHE A 194 16.34 18.03 -1.70
C PHE A 194 16.71 17.92 -3.18
N ARG A 195 17.69 17.07 -3.47
CA ARG A 195 18.01 16.65 -4.83
C ARG A 195 17.34 15.31 -5.10
N PHE A 196 16.68 15.23 -6.24
CA PHE A 196 16.06 14.00 -6.72
C PHE A 196 16.71 13.62 -8.03
N SER A 197 17.19 12.38 -8.11
CA SER A 197 17.80 11.84 -9.31
C SER A 197 17.20 10.48 -9.66
N VAL A 198 17.09 10.26 -10.96
CA VAL A 198 16.58 9.03 -11.55
C VAL A 198 17.64 8.56 -12.53
N TYR A 199 18.04 7.30 -12.42
CA TYR A 199 19.18 6.75 -13.14
C TYR A 199 18.88 5.39 -13.77
#